data_AF-A0A7R8X0X4-F1
#
_entry.id   AF-A0A7R8X0X4-F1
#
_cell.length_a   1.000
_cell.length_b   1.000
_cell.length_c   1.000
_cell.angle_alpha   90.00
_cell.angle_beta   90.00
_cell.angle_gamma   90.00
#
_symmetry.space_group_name_H-M   'P 1'
#
loop_
_entity.id
_entity.type
_entity.pdbx_description
1 polymer ?
#
loop_
_entity_poly.entity_id
_entity_poly.type
_entity_poly.pdbx_seq_one_letter_code
_entity_poly.pdbx_strand_id
1 'polypeptide(L)'
;MYACSRFVTPLFRPSVTLARPLGSISTSGLAIPPAPPATSIGSVESNTILSLRTFHTSPLQRDIDSAAKFIGAGAATVGVAGSGAGIGSVFGSLIIGYARNPSLKQQLFSYAILGFALSEAMGLFCLMMAFLLLFAF
;
A
#
# COMPACT_ATOMS: atom_id res chain seq x y z
N MET A 1 23.52 7.01 43.80
CA MET A 1 24.22 7.94 42.88
C MET A 1 24.44 7.15 41.58
N TYR A 2 23.91 7.44 40.38
CA TYR A 2 22.96 8.46 39.86
C TYR A 2 22.01 7.75 38.82
N ALA A 3 20.84 8.19 38.36
CA ALA A 3 19.92 9.33 38.57
C ALA A 3 19.51 10.14 37.30
N CYS A 4 20.10 9.89 36.13
CA CYS A 4 19.66 10.48 34.84
C CYS A 4 19.02 9.40 33.95
N SER A 5 17.74 9.41 33.55
CA SER A 5 16.70 10.44 33.32
C SER A 5 16.75 11.15 31.95
N ARG A 6 15.78 10.76 31.10
CA ARG A 6 15.21 11.49 29.94
C ARG A 6 16.07 11.76 28.68
N PHE A 7 15.87 10.92 27.66
CA PHE A 7 15.74 11.25 26.22
C PHE A 7 15.46 9.94 25.44
N VAL A 8 14.61 9.81 24.41
CA VAL A 8 13.59 10.68 23.77
C VAL A 8 12.35 9.81 23.44
N THR A 9 11.12 10.37 23.44
CA THR A 9 9.95 9.75 22.79
C THR A 9 9.65 10.42 21.44
N PRO A 10 9.49 9.69 20.32
CA PRO A 10 8.99 10.28 19.09
C PRO A 10 7.49 10.52 19.22
N LEU A 11 7.11 11.78 19.48
CA LEU A 11 5.72 12.23 19.55
C LEU A 11 5.10 12.28 18.14
N PHE A 12 4.74 11.12 17.59
CA PHE A 12 4.07 11.06 16.28
C PHE A 12 2.67 11.65 16.41
N ARG A 13 2.48 12.80 15.74
CA ARG A 13 1.35 13.71 15.93
C ARG A 13 0.38 13.58 14.74
N PRO A 14 -0.71 12.80 14.82
CA PRO A 14 -1.69 12.75 13.76
C PRO A 14 -2.54 14.04 13.79
N SER A 15 -2.29 14.96 12.86
CA SER A 15 -3.13 16.14 12.64
C SER A 15 -4.45 15.73 11.97
N VAL A 16 -5.36 15.12 12.74
CA VAL A 16 -6.74 14.90 12.31
C VAL A 16 -7.53 16.19 12.53
N THR A 17 -7.44 17.11 11.58
CA THR A 17 -8.23 18.35 11.59
C THR A 17 -9.66 18.07 11.15
N LEU A 18 -10.43 17.46 12.04
CA LEU A 18 -11.89 17.38 11.97
C LEU A 18 -12.48 18.77 12.31
N ALA A 19 -12.78 19.60 11.31
CA ALA A 19 -13.83 20.64 11.38
C ALA A 19 -13.93 21.48 10.09
N ARG A 20 -15.03 21.33 9.34
CA ARG A 20 -15.77 22.48 8.77
C ARG A 20 -17.17 22.13 8.24
N PRO A 21 -18.23 22.29 9.05
CA PRO A 21 -19.58 22.55 8.58
C PRO A 21 -19.89 24.08 8.60
N LEU A 22 -21.11 24.43 8.16
CA LEU A 22 -21.74 25.76 8.06
C LEU A 22 -21.42 26.63 6.81
N GLY A 23 -22.49 27.25 6.32
CA GLY A 23 -22.60 28.00 5.05
C GLY A 23 -23.95 27.76 4.37
N SER A 24 -25.07 27.65 5.10
CA SER A 24 -25.91 28.77 5.57
C SER A 24 -26.37 29.74 4.47
N ILE A 25 -27.65 29.62 4.13
CA ILE A 25 -28.46 30.55 3.33
C ILE A 25 -28.34 31.99 3.87
N SER A 26 -28.28 32.98 2.96
CA SER A 26 -28.66 34.37 3.22
C SER A 26 -29.24 35.02 1.98
N THR A 27 -30.38 35.69 2.16
CA THR A 27 -31.23 36.30 1.12
C THR A 27 -31.15 37.83 1.12
N SER A 28 -31.05 38.45 -0.05
CA SER A 28 -31.40 39.85 -0.34
C SER A 28 -31.43 40.07 -1.87
N GLY A 29 -32.27 40.88 -2.49
CA GLY A 29 -33.44 41.65 -2.04
C GLY A 29 -33.74 42.83 -3.01
N LEU A 30 -35.02 43.06 -3.34
CA LEU A 30 -35.57 44.14 -4.22
C LEU A 30 -35.29 44.01 -5.75
N ALA A 31 -36.17 44.43 -6.69
CA ALA A 31 -37.47 45.13 -6.59
C ALA A 31 -38.43 44.97 -7.81
N ILE A 32 -39.74 44.83 -7.51
CA ILE A 32 -40.96 45.44 -8.13
C ILE A 32 -41.47 45.00 -9.56
N PRO A 33 -42.79 44.67 -9.74
CA PRO A 33 -43.45 44.25 -11.01
C PRO A 33 -44.29 45.37 -11.71
N PRO A 34 -45.01 45.11 -12.84
CA PRO A 34 -46.47 44.77 -12.74
C PRO A 34 -47.15 43.92 -13.87
N ALA A 35 -48.15 43.11 -13.46
CA ALA A 35 -49.43 42.72 -14.12
C ALA A 35 -49.54 41.81 -15.40
N PRO A 36 -50.64 41.02 -15.57
CA PRO A 36 -50.83 39.98 -16.62
C PRO A 36 -51.99 40.30 -17.63
N PRO A 37 -52.37 39.43 -18.62
CA PRO A 37 -53.27 38.27 -18.37
C PRO A 37 -53.17 37.03 -19.33
N ALA A 38 -53.95 35.99 -18.99
CA ALA A 38 -54.61 35.00 -19.86
C ALA A 38 -53.94 33.67 -20.31
N THR A 39 -54.60 32.56 -19.91
CA THR A 39 -54.90 31.31 -20.65
C THR A 39 -53.78 30.48 -21.32
N SER A 40 -53.59 29.23 -20.86
CA SER A 40 -54.17 28.05 -21.54
C SER A 40 -53.98 26.76 -20.74
N ILE A 41 -54.92 25.82 -20.92
CA ILE A 41 -54.91 24.48 -20.30
C ILE A 41 -53.92 23.59 -21.06
N GLY A 42 -53.03 22.91 -20.33
CA GLY A 42 -52.09 21.93 -20.87
C GLY A 42 -52.09 20.66 -20.01
N SER A 43 -52.40 19.53 -20.64
CA SER A 43 -52.55 18.20 -20.05
C SER A 43 -51.43 17.77 -19.10
N VAL A 44 -51.79 17.42 -17.86
CA VAL A 44 -50.95 16.60 -16.97
C VAL A 44 -51.06 15.14 -17.43
N GLU A 45 -50.38 14.81 -18.52
CA GLU A 45 -50.03 13.41 -18.79
C GLU A 45 -48.77 13.07 -18.00
N SER A 46 -49.00 12.60 -16.77
CA SER A 46 -48.02 11.87 -15.98
C SER A 46 -47.65 10.57 -16.70
N ASN A 47 -46.77 10.69 -17.70
CA ASN A 47 -46.04 9.57 -18.27
C ASN A 47 -45.20 8.96 -17.15
N THR A 48 -45.84 8.08 -16.40
CA THR A 48 -45.24 7.26 -15.36
C THR A 48 -44.42 6.22 -16.08
N ILE A 49 -43.25 6.65 -16.58
CA ILE A 49 -42.20 5.77 -17.00
C ILE A 49 -41.92 4.91 -15.78
N LEU A 50 -42.36 3.66 -15.82
CA LEU A 50 -41.89 2.61 -14.95
C LEU A 50 -40.41 2.42 -15.27
N SER A 51 -39.60 3.30 -14.68
CA SER A 51 -38.16 3.17 -14.55
C SER A 51 -37.93 2.00 -13.62
N LEU A 52 -38.16 0.81 -14.18
CA LEU A 52 -37.73 -0.46 -13.65
C LEU A 52 -36.21 -0.32 -13.62
N ARG A 53 -35.69 0.08 -12.45
CA ARG A 53 -34.27 0.17 -12.17
C ARG A 53 -33.72 -1.25 -12.16
N THR A 54 -33.56 -1.83 -13.36
CA THR A 54 -32.64 -2.93 -13.59
C THR A 54 -31.34 -2.51 -12.94
N PHE A 55 -30.94 -3.23 -11.90
CA PHE A 55 -29.67 -2.97 -11.23
C PHE A 55 -28.58 -3.06 -12.29
N HIS A 56 -28.01 -1.92 -12.66
CA HIS A 56 -26.87 -1.86 -13.54
C HIS A 56 -25.65 -2.30 -12.75
N THR A 57 -25.53 -3.63 -12.56
CA THR A 57 -24.33 -4.26 -12.06
C THR A 57 -23.25 -4.03 -13.10
N SER A 58 -22.31 -3.12 -12.78
CA SER A 58 -21.09 -2.98 -13.57
C SER A 58 -20.41 -4.35 -13.73
N PRO A 59 -19.76 -4.63 -14.88
CA PRO A 59 -19.03 -5.87 -15.06
C PRO A 59 -17.98 -6.06 -13.97
N LEU A 60 -17.66 -7.32 -13.64
CA LEU A 60 -16.59 -7.66 -12.68
C LEU A 60 -15.28 -6.99 -13.08
N GLN A 61 -14.85 -6.01 -12.29
CA GLN A 61 -13.72 -5.15 -12.61
C GLN A 61 -12.38 -5.79 -12.18
N ARG A 62 -11.77 -6.51 -13.13
CA ARG A 62 -10.47 -7.21 -12.96
C ARG A 62 -9.27 -6.29 -12.69
N ASP A 63 -9.45 -4.98 -12.78
CA ASP A 63 -8.41 -3.99 -12.52
C ASP A 63 -7.92 -4.04 -11.07
N ILE A 64 -8.83 -4.36 -10.12
CA ILE A 64 -8.49 -4.47 -8.69
C ILE A 64 -7.62 -5.71 -8.44
N ASP A 65 -7.97 -6.85 -9.05
CA ASP A 65 -7.16 -8.07 -8.97
C ASP A 65 -5.76 -7.83 -9.58
N SER A 66 -5.72 -7.13 -10.71
CA SER A 66 -4.49 -6.74 -11.39
C SER A 66 -3.60 -5.83 -10.52
N ALA A 67 -4.18 -4.82 -9.89
CA ALA A 67 -3.47 -3.94 -8.96
C ALA A 67 -2.98 -4.69 -7.71
N ALA A 68 -3.80 -5.60 -7.16
CA ALA A 68 -3.45 -6.41 -6.00
C ALA A 68 -2.25 -7.33 -6.26
N LYS A 69 -2.11 -7.90 -7.47
CA LYS A 69 -0.92 -8.68 -7.87
C LYS A 69 0.36 -7.87 -7.80
N PHE A 70 0.37 -6.66 -8.39
CA PHE A 70 1.59 -5.82 -8.40
C PHE A 70 1.99 -5.39 -6.99
N ILE A 71 1.02 -5.03 -6.14
CA ILE A 71 1.27 -4.74 -4.73
C ILE A 71 1.78 -5.98 -3.99
N GLY A 72 1.17 -7.16 -4.19
CA GLY A 72 1.55 -8.41 -3.56
C GLY A 72 2.95 -8.89 -3.96
N ALA A 73 3.30 -8.85 -5.24
CA ALA A 73 4.63 -9.19 -5.74
C ALA A 73 5.71 -8.21 -5.25
N GLY A 74 5.39 -6.91 -5.17
CA GLY A 74 6.27 -5.89 -4.58
C GLY A 74 6.44 -6.04 -3.06
N ALA A 75 5.42 -6.49 -2.34
CA ALA A 75 5.53 -6.80 -0.92
C ALA A 75 6.32 -8.10 -0.67
N ALA A 76 6.15 -9.11 -1.54
CA ALA A 76 6.85 -10.39 -1.43
C ALA A 76 8.37 -10.24 -1.60
N THR A 77 8.83 -9.34 -2.48
CA THR A 77 10.26 -9.10 -2.76
C THR A 77 11.05 -8.54 -1.58
N VAL A 78 10.41 -7.99 -0.55
CA VAL A 78 11.08 -7.46 0.67
C VAL A 78 11.91 -8.54 1.39
N GLY A 79 11.53 -9.82 1.27
CA GLY A 79 12.27 -10.93 1.87
C GLY A 79 13.71 -11.10 1.35
N VAL A 80 14.02 -10.61 0.15
CA VAL A 80 15.39 -10.64 -0.43
C VAL A 80 16.38 -9.82 0.42
N ALA A 81 15.91 -8.77 1.10
CA ALA A 81 16.76 -8.00 2.02
C ALA A 81 17.32 -8.86 3.18
N GLY A 82 16.56 -9.87 3.63
CA GLY A 82 17.02 -10.84 4.62
C GLY A 82 18.13 -11.75 4.10
N SER A 83 18.07 -12.14 2.82
CA SER A 83 19.15 -12.88 2.15
C SER A 83 20.42 -12.02 2.06
N GLY A 84 20.32 -10.77 1.58
CA GLY A 84 21.45 -9.85 1.52
C GLY A 84 22.12 -9.61 2.88
N ALA A 85 21.33 -9.45 3.95
CA ALA A 85 21.85 -9.34 5.32
C ALA A 85 22.52 -10.64 5.81
N GLY A 86 21.96 -11.80 5.47
CA GLY A 86 22.54 -13.12 5.76
C GLY A 86 23.90 -13.31 5.10
N ILE A 87 24.00 -13.01 3.80
CA ILE A 87 25.24 -13.06 3.01
C ILE A 87 26.32 -12.16 3.62
N GLY A 88 25.97 -10.92 3.97
CA GLY A 88 26.88 -9.98 4.64
C GLY A 88 27.41 -10.50 5.98
N SER A 89 26.54 -11.14 6.78
CA SER A 89 26.92 -11.75 8.07
C SER A 89 27.85 -12.96 7.89
N VAL A 90 27.58 -13.83 6.90
CA VAL A 90 28.41 -15.00 6.57
C VAL A 90 29.81 -14.57 6.13
N PHE A 91 29.93 -13.63 5.18
CA PHE A 91 31.22 -13.16 4.71
C PHE A 91 31.97 -12.30 5.75
N GLY A 92 31.27 -11.50 6.56
CA GLY A 92 31.89 -10.79 7.69
C GLY A 92 32.51 -11.74 8.70
N SER A 93 31.77 -12.80 9.06
CA SER A 93 32.25 -13.85 9.97
C SER A 93 33.41 -14.66 9.37
N LEU A 94 33.40 -14.92 8.06
CA LEU A 94 34.50 -15.58 7.34
C LEU A 94 35.79 -14.76 7.44
N ILE A 95 35.75 -13.45 7.17
CA ILE A 95 36.95 -12.60 7.22
C ILE A 95 37.53 -12.55 8.63
N ILE A 96 36.68 -12.39 9.65
CA ILE A 96 37.11 -12.39 11.07
C ILE A 96 37.71 -13.75 11.46
N GLY A 97 37.09 -14.87 11.04
CA GLY A 97 37.60 -16.21 11.30
C GLY A 97 38.93 -16.48 10.60
N TYR A 98 39.08 -16.05 9.35
CA TYR A 98 40.29 -16.18 8.56
C TYR A 98 41.45 -15.35 9.13
N ALA A 99 41.18 -14.12 9.58
CA ALA A 99 42.16 -13.26 10.23
C ALA A 99 42.70 -13.84 11.55
N ARG A 100 41.90 -14.66 12.25
CA ARG A 100 42.31 -15.33 13.50
C ARG A 100 43.12 -16.59 13.27
N ASN A 101 42.78 -17.41 12.27
CA ASN A 101 43.45 -18.69 11.99
C ASN A 101 43.51 -18.96 10.47
N PRO A 102 44.52 -18.42 9.76
CA PRO A 102 44.61 -18.55 8.29
C PRO A 102 44.87 -19.98 7.80
N SER A 103 45.37 -20.87 8.67
CA SER A 103 45.61 -22.30 8.36
C SER A 103 44.33 -23.08 8.03
N LEU A 104 43.17 -22.68 8.56
CA LEU A 104 41.88 -23.36 8.36
C LEU A 104 41.10 -22.84 7.15
N LYS A 105 41.75 -22.04 6.26
CA LYS A 105 41.14 -21.36 5.12
C LYS A 105 40.14 -22.20 4.34
N GLN A 106 40.55 -23.39 3.90
CA GLN A 106 39.78 -24.18 2.95
C GLN A 106 38.47 -24.69 3.56
N GLN A 107 38.52 -25.13 4.81
CA GLN A 107 37.33 -25.62 5.53
C GLN A 107 36.39 -24.46 5.87
N LEU A 108 36.93 -23.32 6.33
CA LEU A 108 36.14 -22.13 6.64
C LEU A 108 35.46 -21.55 5.38
N PHE A 109 36.16 -21.56 4.25
CA PHE A 109 35.61 -21.14 2.96
C PHE A 109 34.50 -22.09 2.48
N SER A 110 34.67 -23.43 2.58
CA SER A 110 33.59 -24.37 2.29
C SER A 110 32.34 -24.14 3.12
N TYR A 111 32.47 -23.85 4.42
CA TYR A 111 31.32 -23.51 5.27
C TYR A 111 30.69 -22.16 4.92
N ALA A 112 31.49 -21.16 4.55
CA ALA A 112 30.97 -19.88 4.09
C ALA A 112 30.23 -19.97 2.74
N ILE A 113 30.73 -20.78 1.79
CA ILE A 113 30.03 -21.04 0.53
C ILE A 113 28.73 -21.84 0.75
N LEU A 114 28.71 -22.78 1.69
CA LEU A 114 27.48 -23.47 2.10
C LEU A 114 26.47 -22.49 2.73
N GLY A 115 26.91 -21.62 3.64
CA GLY A 115 26.07 -20.58 4.24
C GLY A 115 25.54 -19.57 3.23
N PHE A 116 26.39 -19.14 2.29
CA PHE A 116 26.02 -18.30 1.15
C PHE A 116 24.93 -18.98 0.29
N ALA A 117 25.15 -20.24 -0.12
CA ALA A 117 24.20 -20.98 -0.95
C ALA A 117 22.83 -21.18 -0.26
N LEU A 118 22.80 -21.41 1.06
CA LEU A 118 21.55 -21.48 1.82
C LEU A 118 20.86 -20.11 1.93
N SER A 119 21.61 -19.03 2.11
CA SER A 119 21.06 -17.67 2.17
C SER A 119 20.49 -17.24 0.81
N GLU A 120 21.20 -17.54 -0.28
CA GLU A 120 20.72 -17.35 -1.66
C GLU A 120 19.48 -18.20 -1.97
N ALA A 121 19.46 -19.48 -1.57
CA ALA A 121 18.29 -20.34 -1.77
C ALA A 121 17.01 -19.75 -1.13
N MET A 122 17.13 -19.14 0.06
CA MET A 122 16.01 -18.44 0.70
C MET A 122 15.63 -17.13 -0.01
N GLY A 123 16.60 -16.39 -0.55
CA GLY A 123 16.37 -15.20 -1.36
C GLY A 123 15.67 -15.51 -2.69
N LEU A 124 16.13 -16.54 -3.39
CA LEU A 124 15.52 -17.02 -4.63
C LEU A 124 14.15 -17.67 -4.40
N PHE A 125 13.93 -18.34 -3.26
CA PHE A 125 12.59 -18.82 -2.88
C PHE A 125 11.59 -17.66 -2.69
N CYS A 126 12.03 -16.56 -2.07
CA CYS A 126 11.26 -15.32 -1.97
C CYS A 126 10.96 -14.70 -3.35
N LEU A 127 11.96 -14.61 -4.25
CA LEU A 127 11.74 -14.16 -5.63
C LEU A 127 10.82 -15.07 -6.44
N MET A 128 10.93 -16.38 -6.29
CA MET A 128 10.06 -17.36 -6.94
C MET A 128 8.58 -17.11 -6.57
N MET A 129 8.28 -16.87 -5.30
CA MET A 129 6.94 -16.52 -4.85
C MET A 129 6.45 -15.16 -5.40
N ALA A 130 7.34 -14.16 -5.47
CA ALA A 130 7.01 -12.88 -6.10
C ALA A 130 6.68 -13.03 -7.60
N PHE A 131 7.41 -13.88 -8.34
CA PHE A 131 7.13 -14.15 -9.75
C PHE A 131 5.86 -14.99 -9.96
N LEU A 132 5.54 -15.93 -9.07
CA LEU A 132 4.27 -16.65 -9.11
C LEU A 132 3.08 -15.68 -8.92
N LEU A 133 3.18 -14.71 -8.01
CA LEU A 133 2.15 -13.67 -7.80
C LEU A 133 2.01 -12.69 -8.96
N LEU A 134 3.05 -12.51 -9.78
CA LEU A 134 3.05 -11.56 -10.90
C LEU A 134 2.64 -12.21 -12.23
N PHE A 135 3.04 -13.47 -12.47
CA PHE A 135 2.90 -14.13 -13.77
C PHE A 135 2.02 -15.40 -13.79
N ALA A 136 1.80 -16.07 -12.65
CA ALA A 136 1.08 -17.36 -12.62
C ALA A 136 -0.35 -17.24 -12.08
N PHE A 137 -0.57 -16.34 -11.12
CA PHE A 137 -1.91 -15.94 -10.64
C PHE A 137 -2.39 -14.71 -11.38
#